data_AF-A0A382D6J9-F1
#
_entry.id   AF-A0A382D6J9-F1
#
_cell.length_a   1.000
_cell.length_b   1.000
_cell.length_c   1.000
_cell.angle_alpha   90.00
_cell.angle_beta   90.00
_cell.angle_gamma   90.00
#
_symmetry.space_group_name_H-M   'P 1'
#
loop_
_entity.id
_entity.type
_entity.pdbx_description
1 polymer ?
#
loop_
_entity_poly.entity_id
_entity_poly.type
_entity_poly.pdbx_seq_one_letter_code
_entity_poly.pdbx_strand_id
1 'polypeptide(L)' 'MYRLLLTITFLILVTAPLSAQERGLQPMDFYNELTIQGVAMSPTGELIAFTVMTINEEKNKRHREI' A
#
# COMPACT_ATOMS: atom_id res chain seq x y z
N MET A 1 -38.63 -5.19 -20.88
CA MET A 1 -37.55 -4.21 -21.07
C MET A 1 -36.84 -3.84 -19.76
N TYR A 2 -37.55 -3.42 -18.70
CA TYR A 2 -36.94 -3.06 -17.40
C TYR A 2 -36.14 -4.17 -16.70
N ARG A 3 -36.54 -5.44 -16.83
CA ARG A 3 -35.82 -6.58 -16.25
C ARG A 3 -34.42 -6.75 -16.85
N LEU A 4 -34.27 -6.54 -18.16
CA LEU A 4 -32.99 -6.60 -18.86
C LEU A 4 -32.06 -5.47 -18.41
N LEU A 5 -32.63 -4.26 -18.25
CA LEU A 5 -31.89 -3.10 -17.81
C LEU A 5 -31.40 -3.27 -16.36
N LEU A 6 -32.23 -3.82 -15.47
CA LEU A 6 -31.84 -4.16 -14.10
C LEU A 6 -30.71 -5.21 -14.05
N THR A 7 -30.78 -6.25 -14.88
CA THR A 7 -29.72 -7.27 -14.93
C THR A 7 -28.40 -6.71 -15.44
N ILE A 8 -28.43 -5.80 -16.42
CA ILE A 8 -27.22 -5.15 -16.94
C ILE A 8 -26.63 -4.23 -15.87
N THR A 9 -27.45 -3.42 -15.21
CA THR A 9 -27.01 -2.55 -14.12
C THR A 9 -26.38 -3.36 -12.98
N PHE A 10 -27.00 -4.48 -12.59
CA PHE A 10 -26.45 -5.36 -11.55
C PHE A 10 -25.09 -5.94 -11.97
N LEU A 11 -24.93 -6.38 -13.23
CA LEU A 11 -23.67 -6.93 -13.73
C LEU A 11 -22.53 -5.89 -13.74
N ILE A 12 -22.83 -4.63 -14.07
CA ILE A 12 -21.86 -3.54 -14.04
C ILE A 12 -21.41 -3.22 -12.62
N LEU A 13 -22.34 -3.18 -11.65
CA LEU A 13 -21.98 -2.92 -10.25
C LEU A 13 -21.12 -4.02 -9.62
N VAL A 14 -21.32 -5.28 -9.99
CA VAL A 14 -20.58 -6.42 -9.41
C VAL A 14 -19.14 -6.51 -9.95
N THR A 15 -18.87 -6.02 -11.15
CA THR A 15 -17.54 -6.08 -11.78
C THR A 15 -16.63 -4.89 -11.44
N ALA A 16 -17.20 -3.75 -11.03
CA ALA A 16 -16.46 -2.56 -10.65
C ALA A 16 -15.45 -2.72 -9.49
N PRO A 17 -15.75 -3.43 -8.37
CA PRO A 17 -14.84 -3.46 -7.22
C PRO A 17 -13.57 -4.31 -7.45
N LEU A 18 -13.54 -5.17 -8.48
CA LEU A 18 -12.37 -5.99 -8.79
C LEU A 18 -11.26 -5.21 -9.52
N SER A 19 -11.59 -4.04 -10.10
CA SER A 19 -10.63 -3.22 -10.86
C SER A 19 -9.95 -2.15 -10.01
N ALA A 20 -10.29 -2.01 -8.73
CA ALA A 20 -9.69 -1.02 -7.85
C ALA A 20 -8.30 -1.43 -7.32
N GLN A 21 -7.91 -2.69 -7.50
CA GLN A 21 -6.63 -3.23 -7.03
C GLN A 21 -5.94 -3.94 -8.21
N GLU A 22 -4.99 -3.25 -8.86
CA GLU A 22 -4.28 -3.78 -10.05
C GLU A 22 -3.56 -5.11 -9.78
N ARG A 23 -3.07 -5.28 -8.55
CA ARG A 23 -2.47 -6.51 -8.03
C ARG A 23 -2.58 -6.54 -6.51
N GLY A 24 -2.64 -7.73 -5.92
CA GLY A 24 -2.49 -7.90 -4.48
C GLY A 24 -1.05 -7.63 -4.01
N LEU A 25 -0.89 -7.46 -2.69
CA LEU A 25 0.42 -7.39 -2.05
C LEU A 25 1.23 -8.65 -2.35
N GLN A 26 2.45 -8.46 -2.82
CA GLN A 26 3.42 -9.50 -3.07
C GLN A 26 4.49 -9.48 -1.97
N PRO A 27 5.12 -10.61 -1.64
CA PRO A 27 6.19 -10.64 -0.63
C PRO A 27 7.33 -9.64 -0.90
N MET A 28 7.63 -9.34 -2.18
CA MET A 28 8.66 -8.36 -2.54
C MET A 28 8.28 -6.91 -2.21
N ASP A 29 7.00 -6.61 -2.02
CA ASP A 29 6.56 -5.25 -1.69
C ASP A 29 7.06 -4.81 -0.31
N PHE A 30 7.31 -5.77 0.59
CA PHE A 30 7.86 -5.54 1.92
C PHE A 30 9.17 -4.72 1.90
N TYR A 31 10.02 -4.93 0.89
CA TYR A 31 11.29 -4.20 0.78
C TYR A 31 11.11 -2.75 0.31
N ASN A 32 9.95 -2.42 -0.25
CA ASN A 32 9.60 -1.07 -0.68
C ASN A 32 8.79 -0.31 0.38
N GLU A 33 8.50 -0.94 1.52
CA GLU A 33 7.77 -0.29 2.60
C GLU A 33 8.62 0.78 3.30
N LEU A 34 7.99 1.93 3.56
CA LEU A 34 8.55 2.98 4.40
C LEU A 34 7.84 2.95 5.74
N THR A 35 8.60 2.74 6.82
CA THR A 35 8.03 2.82 8.17
C THR A 35 8.35 4.18 8.77
N ILE A 36 7.32 4.94 9.11
CA ILE A 36 7.44 6.23 9.79
C ILE A 36 7.36 6.01 11.30
N GLN A 37 8.30 6.58 12.05
CA GLN A 37 8.36 6.46 13.51
C GLN A 37 8.78 7.78 14.16
N GLY A 38 8.62 7.88 15.49
CA GLY A 38 9.12 9.01 16.26
C GLY A 38 8.51 10.36 15.86
N VAL A 39 7.23 10.37 15.48
CA VAL A 39 6.54 11.57 15.00
C VAL A 39 6.38 12.57 16.14
N ALA A 40 6.85 13.80 15.92
CA ALA A 40 6.70 14.92 16.84
C ALA A 40 6.34 16.19 16.07
N MET A 41 5.40 16.97 16.60
CA MET A 41 4.96 18.24 16.02
C MET A 41 5.53 19.41 16.83
N SER A 42 5.95 20.49 16.15
CA SER A 42 6.34 21.73 16.83
C SER A 42 5.14 22.34 17.59
N PRO A 43 5.36 23.09 18.68
CA PRO A 43 4.26 23.68 19.47
C PRO A 43 3.32 24.58 18.65
N THR A 44 3.82 25.27 17.62
CA THR A 44 3.03 26.13 16.72
C THR A 44 2.27 25.34 15.64
N GLY A 45 2.55 24.05 15.49
CA GLY A 45 1.95 23.19 14.47
C GLY A 45 2.55 23.32 13.07
N GLU A 46 3.56 24.17 12.89
CA GLU A 46 4.13 24.49 11.57
C GLU A 46 5.10 23.43 11.04
N LEU A 47 5.69 22.61 11.93
CA LEU A 47 6.69 21.60 11.59
C LEU A 47 6.37 20.24 12.21
N ILE A 48 6.73 19.18 11.49
CA ILE A 48 6.68 17.80 11.98
C ILE A 48 8.06 17.17 11.75
N ALA A 49 8.63 16.62 12.82
CA ALA A 49 9.81 15.77 12.78
C ALA A 49 9.39 14.30 12.86
N PHE A 50 10.06 13.44 12.09
CA PHE A 50 9.85 12.00 12.12
C PHE A 50 11.08 11.29 11.56
N THR A 51 11.18 10.00 11.90
CA THR A 51 12.20 9.10 11.36
C THR A 51 11.58 8.24 10.26
N VAL A 52 12.27 8.12 9.13
CA VAL A 52 11.94 7.17 8.07
C VAL A 52 12.87 5.96 8.19
N MET A 53 12.29 4.78 8.38
CA MET A 53 13.00 3.51 8.31
C MET A 53 12.73 2.85 6.95
N THR A 54 13.81 2.48 6.28
CA THR A 54 13.82 1.80 4.97
C THR A 54 14.54 0.46 5.09
N ILE A 55 14.19 -0.52 4.26
CA ILE A 55 14.95 -1.76 4.14
C ILE A 55 15.89 -1.65 2.92
N ASN A 56 17.19 -1.80 3.14
CA ASN A 56 18.17 -1.89 2.05
C ASN A 56 18.51 -3.37 1.81
N GLU A 57 17.98 -3.95 0.74
CA GLU A 57 18.14 -5.36 0.42
C GLU A 57 19.61 -5.75 0.18
N GLU A 58 20.37 -4.92 -0.53
CA GLU A 58 21.79 -5.18 -0.83
C GLU A 58 22.63 -5.35 0.43
N LYS A 59 22.37 -4.52 1.45
CA LYS A 59 23.04 -4.57 2.76
C LYS A 59 22.43 -5.60 3.71
N ASN A 60 21.22 -6.08 3.43
CA ASN A 60 20.52 -7.11 4.22
C ASN A 60 20.73 -8.52 3.67
N LYS A 61 21.75 -8.73 2.83
CA LYS A 61 22.17 -10.08 2.45
C LYS A 61 22.70 -10.80 3.70
N ARG A 62 22.19 -12.01 3.92
CA ARG A 62 22.70 -12.93 4.96
C ARG A 62 24.22 -13.06 4.78
N HIS A 63 25.01 -12.57 5.73
CA HIS A 63 26.43 -12.93 5.81
C HIS A 63 26.51 -14.44 6.00
N ARG A 64 26.97 -15.13 4.96
CA ARG A 64 27.32 -16.55 5.00
C ARG A 64 28.83 -16.61 4.96
N GLU A 65 29.45 -16.72 6.13
CA GLU A 65 30.81 -17.22 6.22
C GLU A 65 30.71 -18.76 6.16
N ILE A 66 31.39 -19.35 5.19
CA ILE A 66 31.70 -20.79 5.14
C ILE A 66 33.18 -20.95 5.40
#